data_AF-A0A914ZD27-F1
#
_entry.id   AF-A0A914ZD27-F1
#
_cell.length_a   1.000
_cell.length_b   1.000
_cell.length_c   1.000
_cell.angle_alpha   90.00
_cell.angle_beta   90.00
_cell.angle_gamma   90.00
#
_symmetry.space_group_name_H-M   'P 1'
#
loop_
_entity.id
_entity.type
_entity.pdbx_description
1 polymer ?
#
loop_
_entity_poly.entity_id
_entity_poly.type
_entity_poly.pdbx_seq_one_letter_code
_entity_poly.pdbx_strand_id
1 'polypeptide(L)'
;MSLGRLVSTRMGVLFRAPSRFVHKGIESTPPMRYLSVPQRIGMYLFISTVCLSYPTYVLLNLDNLRPRADNSLSPEVQEEIARREEARRASGRAVASPFI
;
A
#
# COMPACT_ATOMS: atom_id res chain seq x y z
N MET A 1 -10.80 -52.04 -38.31
CA MET A 1 -9.53 -51.29 -38.28
C MET A 1 -9.59 -50.23 -39.39
N SER A 2 -9.77 -48.95 -39.09
CA SER A 2 -8.66 -48.00 -39.17
C SER A 2 -9.07 -46.67 -38.49
N LEU A 3 -8.77 -46.57 -37.19
CA LEU A 3 -8.95 -45.41 -36.31
C LEU A 3 -7.69 -44.52 -36.35
N GLY A 4 -7.25 -44.12 -37.55
CA GLY A 4 -5.89 -43.61 -37.77
C GLY A 4 -5.76 -42.24 -38.46
N ARG A 5 -6.83 -41.45 -38.61
CA ARG A 5 -6.79 -40.17 -39.37
C ARG A 5 -7.35 -38.95 -38.63
N LEU A 6 -7.27 -38.90 -37.30
CA LEU A 6 -7.80 -37.77 -36.53
C LEU A 6 -6.82 -37.13 -35.52
N VAL A 7 -5.56 -37.56 -35.50
CA VAL A 7 -4.58 -37.10 -34.49
C VAL A 7 -3.49 -36.16 -35.07
N SER A 8 -3.35 -36.04 -36.40
CA SER A 8 -2.20 -35.37 -37.01
C SER A 8 -2.43 -33.91 -37.48
N THR A 9 -3.50 -33.24 -37.03
CA THR A 9 -3.82 -31.88 -37.52
C THR A 9 -3.86 -30.82 -36.41
N ARG A 10 -3.53 -31.16 -35.15
CA ARG A 10 -3.57 -30.24 -34.01
C ARG A 10 -2.22 -29.94 -33.34
N MET A 11 -1.11 -30.23 -34.02
CA MET A 11 0.24 -30.02 -33.48
C MET A 11 1.17 -29.27 -34.45
N GLY A 12 0.63 -28.31 -35.18
CA GLY A 12 1.38 -27.48 -36.16
C GLY A 12 1.17 -25.97 -36.01
N VAL A 13 0.63 -25.51 -34.87
CA VAL A 13 0.45 -24.07 -34.58
C VAL A 13 1.17 -23.70 -33.27
N LEU A 14 2.36 -24.27 -33.08
CA LEU A 14 3.29 -23.82 -32.05
C LEU A 14 4.22 -22.77 -32.67
N PHE A 15 4.00 -21.53 -32.24
CA PHE A 15 4.95 -20.41 -32.37
C PHE A 15 5.32 -19.94 -33.78
N ARG A 16 4.35 -19.30 -34.47
CA ARG A 16 4.72 -18.21 -35.39
C ARG A 16 4.89 -16.92 -34.58
N ALA A 17 6.12 -16.65 -34.12
CA ALA A 17 6.46 -15.34 -33.58
C ALA A 17 6.22 -14.28 -34.69
N PRO A 18 5.45 -13.20 -34.43
CA PRO A 18 5.30 -12.15 -35.41
C PRO A 18 6.64 -11.41 -35.54
N SER A 19 7.24 -11.44 -36.74
CA SER A 19 8.43 -10.68 -37.12
C SER A 19 8.18 -9.18 -37.23
N ARG A 20 7.47 -8.58 -36.28
CA ARG A 20 7.04 -7.16 -36.30
C ARG A 20 7.61 -6.34 -35.15
N PHE A 21 8.73 -6.77 -34.57
CA PHE A 21 9.57 -5.94 -33.72
C PHE A 21 10.59 -5.16 -34.54
N VAL A 22 10.14 -4.50 -35.62
CA VAL A 22 10.99 -3.61 -36.42
C VAL A 22 10.38 -2.22 -36.38
N HIS A 23 10.98 -1.43 -35.48
CA HIS A 23 11.05 0.03 -35.45
C HIS A 23 9.78 0.81 -35.87
N LYS A 24 8.94 1.14 -34.90
CA LYS A 24 7.99 2.25 -35.03
C LYS A 24 8.48 3.36 -34.12
N GLY A 25 8.87 4.49 -34.72
CA GLY A 25 9.16 5.72 -34.01
C GLY A 25 7.91 6.27 -33.30
N ILE A 26 7.91 7.57 -33.02
CA ILE A 26 6.91 8.31 -32.22
C ILE A 26 5.45 8.13 -32.71
N GLU A 27 5.26 7.61 -33.93
CA GLU A 27 3.98 7.08 -34.42
C GLU A 27 3.70 5.69 -33.83
N SER A 28 3.21 5.67 -32.58
CA SER A 28 2.84 4.44 -31.88
C SER A 28 1.80 3.66 -32.69
N THR A 29 2.08 2.38 -32.99
CA THR A 29 1.05 1.45 -33.46
C THR A 29 -0.14 1.47 -32.50
N PRO A 30 -1.39 1.40 -32.99
CA PRO A 30 -2.55 1.35 -32.11
C PRO A 30 -2.37 0.23 -31.09
N PRO A 31 -2.71 0.48 -29.81
CA PRO A 31 -2.43 -0.46 -28.73
C PRO A 31 -3.04 -1.82 -29.08
N MET A 32 -2.27 -2.90 -28.89
CA MET A 32 -2.72 -4.27 -29.15
C MET A 32 -4.04 -4.61 -28.46
N ARG A 33 -4.33 -3.96 -27.32
CA ARG A 33 -5.62 -4.00 -26.62
C ARG A 33 -5.95 -2.60 -26.09
N TYR A 34 -7.12 -2.09 -26.46
CA TYR A 34 -7.65 -0.86 -25.89
C TYR A 34 -8.10 -1.12 -24.45
N LEU A 35 -7.50 -0.40 -23.51
CA LEU A 35 -8.00 -0.31 -22.13
C LEU A 35 -8.84 0.95 -21.99
N SER A 36 -10.09 0.79 -21.58
CA SER A 36 -10.98 1.92 -21.31
C SER A 36 -10.46 2.74 -20.13
N VAL A 37 -10.82 4.02 -20.09
CA VAL A 37 -10.46 4.92 -18.98
C VAL A 37 -10.76 4.33 -17.59
N PRO A 38 -11.96 3.75 -17.32
CA PRO A 38 -12.22 3.16 -16.01
C PRO A 38 -11.34 1.94 -15.71
N GLN A 39 -10.96 1.14 -16.71
CA GLN A 39 -10.01 0.03 -16.51
C GLN A 39 -8.62 0.52 -16.11
N ARG A 40 -8.16 1.63 -16.71
CA ARG A 40 -6.88 2.26 -16.32
C ARG A 40 -6.94 2.79 -14.89
N ILE A 41 -8.01 3.51 -14.55
CA ILE A 41 -8.22 4.01 -13.18
C ILE A 41 -8.24 2.85 -12.18
N GLY A 42 -8.98 1.78 -12.48
CA GLY A 42 -9.04 0.58 -11.66
C GLY A 42 -7.67 -0.07 -11.44
N MET A 43 -6.84 -0.15 -12.49
CA MET A 43 -5.47 -0.65 -12.35
C MET A 43 -4.60 0.25 -11.46
N TYR A 44 -4.68 1.57 -11.63
CA TYR A 44 -3.92 2.49 -10.77
C TYR A 44 -4.33 2.39 -9.31
N LEU A 45 -5.64 2.34 -9.04
CA LEU A 45 -6.16 2.14 -7.68
C LEU A 45 -5.69 0.80 -7.11
N PHE A 46 -5.83 -0.29 -7.86
CA PHE A 46 -5.38 -1.61 -7.43
C PHE A 46 -3.88 -1.64 -7.08
N ILE A 47 -3.03 -1.12 -7.96
CA ILE A 47 -1.58 -1.05 -7.71
C ILE A 47 -1.30 -0.21 -6.46
N SER A 48 -1.92 0.97 -6.35
CA SER A 48 -1.73 1.85 -5.20
C SER A 48 -2.15 1.19 -3.88
N THR A 49 -3.31 0.53 -3.84
CA THR A 49 -3.80 -0.18 -2.66
C THR A 49 -2.89 -1.32 -2.27
N VAL A 50 -2.44 -2.14 -3.23
CA VAL A 50 -1.53 -3.26 -2.94
C VAL A 50 -0.20 -2.74 -2.41
N CYS A 51 0.39 -1.75 -3.06
CA CYS A 51 1.67 -1.17 -2.62
C CYS A 51 1.57 -0.47 -1.27
N LEU A 52 0.45 0.18 -0.95
CA LEU A 52 0.26 0.90 0.31
C LEU A 52 -0.24 -0.01 1.46
N SER A 53 -0.85 -1.15 1.16
CA SER A 53 -1.45 -2.03 2.17
C SER A 53 -0.47 -2.42 3.30
N TYR A 54 0.73 -2.87 2.94
CA TYR A 54 1.75 -3.30 3.89
C TYR A 54 2.32 -2.15 4.73
N PRO A 55 2.85 -1.05 4.16
CA PRO A 55 3.37 0.04 4.97
C PRO A 55 2.28 0.69 5.84
N THR A 56 1.05 0.80 5.36
CA THR A 56 -0.07 1.31 6.18
C THR A 56 -0.35 0.39 7.36
N TYR A 57 -0.38 -0.93 7.17
CA TYR A 57 -0.54 -1.88 8.28
C TYR A 57 0.58 -1.77 9.31
N VAL A 58 1.84 -1.71 8.85
CA VAL A 58 3.00 -1.61 9.75
C VAL A 58 2.94 -0.33 10.57
N LEU A 59 2.69 0.81 9.93
CA LEU A 59 2.65 2.12 10.61
C LEU A 59 1.54 2.16 11.68
N LEU A 60 0.38 1.60 11.39
CA LEU A 60 -0.74 1.54 12.34
C LEU A 60 -0.49 0.53 13.46
N ASN A 61 0.31 -0.50 13.24
CA ASN A 61 0.62 -1.54 14.20
C ASN A 61 1.99 -1.34 14.89
N LEU A 62 2.61 -0.18 14.74
CA LEU A 62 3.96 0.08 15.26
C LEU A 62 4.05 -0.07 16.77
N ASP A 63 3.02 0.36 17.51
CA ASP A 63 3.02 0.27 18.97
C ASP A 63 2.99 -1.19 19.48
N ASN A 64 2.43 -2.11 18.69
CA ASN A 64 2.47 -3.56 19.00
C ASN A 64 3.78 -4.22 18.53
N LEU A 65 4.33 -3.78 17.39
CA LEU A 65 5.57 -4.31 16.84
C LEU A 65 6.81 -3.84 17.62
N ARG A 66 6.73 -2.64 18.20
CA ARG A 66 7.77 -2.03 19.01
C ARG A 66 7.11 -1.39 20.23
N PRO A 67 6.86 -2.18 21.29
CA PRO A 67 6.36 -1.65 22.56
C PRO A 67 7.25 -0.49 23.00
N ARG A 68 6.61 0.66 23.26
CA ARG A 68 7.34 1.83 23.77
C ARG A 68 7.89 1.48 25.14
N ALA A 69 9.11 1.91 25.42
CA ALA A 69 9.63 1.84 26.78
C ALA A 69 8.66 2.57 27.71
N ASP A 70 8.42 2.02 28.89
CA ASP A 70 7.58 2.68 29.89
C ASP A 70 8.14 4.08 30.13
N ASN A 71 7.38 5.10 29.73
CA ASN A 71 7.70 6.50 30.01
C ASN A 71 7.35 6.79 31.48
N SER A 72 7.99 6.08 32.41
CA SER A 72 7.88 6.37 33.84
C SER A 72 8.75 7.58 34.14
N LEU A 73 8.12 8.73 34.41
CA LEU A 73 8.81 9.89 34.98
C LEU A 73 9.38 9.51 36.35
N SER A 74 10.55 10.06 36.70
CA SER A 74 11.08 9.89 38.06
C SER A 74 10.07 10.42 39.09
N PRO A 75 9.98 9.81 40.28
CA PRO A 75 8.98 10.18 41.28
C PRO A 75 9.04 11.67 41.65
N GLU A 76 10.25 12.23 41.73
CA GLU A 76 10.47 13.65 41.99
C GLU A 76 9.83 14.58 40.94
N VAL A 77 9.84 14.19 39.66
CA VAL A 77 9.25 14.98 38.58
C VAL A 77 7.72 14.85 38.59
N GLN A 78 7.19 13.69 38.98
CA GLN A 78 5.75 13.51 39.15
C GLN A 78 5.20 14.38 40.29
N GLU A 79 5.92 14.48 41.41
CA GLU A 79 5.57 15.34 42.54
C GLU A 79 5.60 16.84 42.17
N GLU A 80 6.60 17.27 41.41
CA GLU A 80 6.70 18.65 40.95
C GLU A 80 5.60 19.00 39.92
N ILE A 81 5.20 18.06 39.06
CA ILE A 81 4.05 18.23 38.16
C ILE A 81 2.76 18.37 38.95
N ALA A 82 2.52 17.50 39.95
CA ALA A 82 1.34 17.55 40.80
C ALA A 82 1.25 18.90 41.55
N ARG A 83 2.37 19.35 42.15
CA ARG A 83 2.46 20.65 42.82
C ARG A 83 2.12 21.82 41.88
N ARG A 84 2.59 21.77 40.63
CA ARG A 84 2.31 22.79 39.62
C ARG A 84 0.87 22.74 39.12
N GLU A 85 0.28 21.56 39.01
CA GLU A 85 -1.15 21.40 38.68
C GLU A 85 -2.04 21.98 39.78
N GLU A 86 -1.73 21.73 41.05
CA GLU A 86 -2.45 22.29 42.19
C GLU A 86 -2.38 23.82 42.20
N ALA A 87 -1.20 24.40 41.98
CA ALA A 87 -1.03 25.85 41.87
C ALA A 87 -1.80 26.46 40.67
N ARG A 88 -1.91 25.72 39.55
CA ARG A 88 -2.67 26.15 38.36
C ARG A 88 -4.19 26.04 38.56
N ARG A 89 -4.67 25.02 39.27
CA ARG A 89 -6.08 24.89 39.66
C ARG A 89 -6.47 25.97 40.66
N ALA A 90 -5.61 26.27 41.64
CA ALA A 90 -5.83 27.34 42.61
C ALA A 90 -5.86 28.74 41.97
N SER A 91 -5.17 28.94 40.85
CA SER A 91 -5.17 30.20 40.09
C SER A 91 -6.30 30.31 39.05
N GLY A 92 -7.23 29.35 38.99
CA GLY A 92 -8.42 29.41 38.13
C GLY A 92 -8.14 29.24 36.63
N ARG A 93 -6.94 28.79 36.24
CA ARG A 93 -6.59 28.57 34.83
C ARG A 93 -7.08 27.18 34.40
N ALA A 94 -7.99 27.12 33.44
CA ALA A 94 -8.49 25.86 32.89
C ALA A 94 -7.34 25.02 32.31
N VAL A 95 -7.18 23.81 32.83
CA VAL A 95 -6.17 22.85 32.37
C VAL A 95 -6.78 22.05 31.22
N ALA A 96 -6.60 22.53 29.99
CA ALA A 96 -6.63 21.63 28.84
C ALA A 96 -5.25 20.97 28.81
N SER A 97 -5.17 19.66 29.05
CA SER A 97 -3.95 18.93 28.73
C SER A 97 -3.76 19.05 27.21
N PRO A 98 -2.62 19.58 26.73
CA PRO A 98 -2.38 19.71 25.29
C PRO A 98 -2.16 18.36 24.59
N PHE A 99 -2.27 17.26 25.32
CA PHE A 99 -2.08 15.89 24.85
C PHE A 99 -3.21 15.02 25.41
N ILE A 100 -4.29 14.92 24.64
CA ILE A 100 -5.14 13.72 24.54
C ILE A 100 -5.04 13.31 23.07
#